data_AF-A0A3J0N798-F1
#
_entry.id   AF-A0A3J0N798-F1
#
_cell.length_a   1.000
_cell.length_b   1.000
_cell.length_c   1.000
_cell.angle_alpha   90.00
_cell.angle_beta   90.00
_cell.angle_gamma   90.00
#
_symmetry.space_group_name_H-M   'P 1'
#
loop_
_entity.id
_entity.type
_entity.pdbx_description
1 polymer ?
#
loop_
_entity_poly.entity_id
_entity_poly.type
_entity_poly.pdbx_seq_one_letter_code
_entity_poly.pdbx_strand_id
1 'polypeptide(L)'
;TVIELDDDQGWHFYSQRRQDGGIELSVNGNIYPANYSNFDARYLTSGSVYTKGESDNRYVQNIQRGAPVWPGKVDEYGPAEAPAGCFLTQARHDPTTAYGVTFAYRPLQMWVGNGWRTING
;
A
#
# COMPACT_ATOMS: atom_id res chain seq x y z
N THR A 1 24.66 29.68 31.48
CA THR A 1 24.08 29.07 32.68
C THR A 1 23.53 27.72 32.30
N VAL A 2 23.84 26.71 33.09
CA VAL A 2 23.32 25.33 32.96
C VAL A 2 22.45 25.04 34.17
N ILE A 3 21.29 24.42 33.95
CA ILE A 3 20.47 23.80 34.99
C ILE A 3 20.41 22.32 34.64
N GLU A 4 20.92 21.47 35.52
CA GLU A 4 21.16 20.04 35.28
C GLU A 4 20.47 19.20 36.36
N LEU A 5 19.96 18.04 35.96
CA LEU A 5 19.46 16.99 36.86
C LEU A 5 20.27 15.72 36.63
N ASP A 6 20.79 15.14 37.70
CA ASP A 6 21.61 13.93 37.72
C ASP A 6 21.19 12.95 38.82
N ASP A 7 21.73 11.73 38.73
CA ASP A 7 21.75 10.72 39.79
C ASP A 7 23.17 10.12 39.95
N ASP A 8 23.32 9.08 40.77
CA ASP A 8 24.61 8.42 41.02
C ASP A 8 25.19 7.71 39.77
N GLN A 9 24.40 7.58 38.69
CA GLN A 9 24.78 6.97 37.43
C GLN A 9 25.06 8.01 36.33
N GLY A 10 24.75 9.30 36.57
CA GLY A 10 25.10 10.43 35.71
C GLY A 10 23.94 11.37 35.44
N TRP A 11 24.14 12.29 34.50
CA TRP A 11 23.14 13.29 34.15
C TRP A 11 21.98 12.68 33.34
N HIS A 12 20.76 13.12 33.65
CA HIS A 12 19.54 12.74 32.95
C HIS A 12 19.19 13.75 31.87
N PHE A 13 19.12 15.03 32.24
CA PHE A 13 18.87 16.12 31.32
C PHE A 13 19.43 17.43 31.85
N TYR A 14 19.67 18.36 30.93
CA TYR A 14 20.00 19.73 31.28
C TYR A 14 19.35 20.71 30.32
N SER A 15 19.17 21.93 30.80
CA SER A 15 18.87 23.09 29.95
C SER A 15 20.01 24.10 30.02
N GLN A 16 20.32 24.71 28.88
CA GLN A 16 21.33 25.75 28.80
C GLN A 16 20.99 26.83 27.79
N ARG A 17 21.53 28.02 28.02
CA ARG A 17 21.69 29.02 26.95
C ARG A 17 23.00 28.75 26.22
N ARG A 18 22.91 28.44 24.93
CA ARG A 18 24.04 28.26 24.03
C ARG A 18 24.76 29.58 23.77
N GLN A 19 25.98 29.49 23.23
CA GLN A 19 26.83 30.65 22.92
C GLN A 19 26.19 31.60 21.90
N ASP A 20 25.34 31.09 21.01
CA ASP A 20 24.56 31.86 20.04
C ASP A 20 23.29 32.51 20.63
N GLY A 21 23.07 32.37 21.94
CA GLY A 21 21.89 32.87 22.63
C GLY A 21 20.67 31.95 22.54
N GLY A 22 20.72 30.87 21.76
CA GLY A 22 19.66 29.86 21.70
C GLY A 22 19.47 29.11 23.02
N ILE A 23 18.28 28.56 23.25
CA ILE A 23 18.01 27.67 24.39
C ILE A 23 18.01 26.23 23.91
N GLU A 24 18.69 25.37 24.66
CA GLU A 24 18.76 23.94 24.43
C GLU A 24 18.21 23.19 25.64
N LEU A 25 17.47 22.11 25.38
CA LEU A 25 17.13 21.07 26.33
C LEU A 25 17.73 19.76 25.80
N SER A 26 18.68 19.18 26.53
CA SER A 26 19.33 17.93 26.19
C SER A 26 18.91 16.84 27.16
N VAL A 27 18.57 15.66 26.64
CA VAL A 27 18.09 14.51 27.41
C VAL A 27 18.96 13.30 27.07
N ASN A 28 19.51 12.65 28.09
CA ASN A 28 20.31 11.43 27.98
C ASN A 28 19.40 10.20 27.88
N GLY A 29 18.64 10.10 26.79
CA GLY A 29 17.67 9.03 26.58
C GLY A 29 16.54 9.40 25.62
N ASN A 30 15.46 8.63 25.67
CA ASN A 30 14.27 8.88 24.85
C ASN A 30 13.32 9.88 25.54
N ILE A 31 12.75 10.79 24.76
CA ILE A 31 11.64 11.65 25.20
C ILE A 31 10.33 11.04 24.69
N TYR A 32 9.39 10.78 25.60
CA TYR A 32 8.04 10.28 25.30
C TYR A 32 6.97 11.33 25.62
N PRO A 33 6.73 12.33 24.75
CA PRO A 33 5.58 13.21 24.83
C PRO A 33 4.24 12.46 24.91
N ALA A 34 3.30 12.99 25.68
CA ALA A 34 1.91 12.55 25.63
C ALA A 34 1.21 12.87 24.30
N ASN A 35 1.76 13.81 23.52
CA ASN A 35 1.22 14.25 22.24
C ASN A 35 2.35 14.68 21.29
N TYR A 36 2.42 14.07 20.09
CA TYR A 36 3.42 14.36 19.05
C TYR A 36 2.88 15.24 17.90
N SER A 37 1.67 15.81 18.02
CA SER A 37 0.98 16.50 16.91
C SER A 37 1.82 17.59 16.23
N ASN A 38 2.65 18.31 16.98
CA ASN A 38 3.55 19.35 16.45
C ASN A 38 4.73 18.78 15.63
N PHE A 39 5.17 17.56 15.91
CA PHE A 39 6.16 16.84 15.11
C PHE A 39 5.49 16.21 13.89
N ASP A 40 4.37 15.52 14.09
CA ASP A 40 3.60 14.85 13.03
C ASP A 40 3.18 15.85 11.95
N ALA A 41 2.71 17.03 12.35
CA ALA A 41 2.35 18.10 11.42
C ALA A 41 3.51 18.48 10.49
N ARG A 42 4.76 18.52 10.99
CA ARG A 42 5.93 18.87 10.17
C ARG A 42 6.29 17.76 9.17
N TYR A 43 6.24 16.50 9.59
CA TYR A 43 6.57 15.37 8.71
C TYR A 43 5.50 15.12 7.64
N LEU A 44 4.23 15.37 7.95
CA LEU A 44 3.11 15.20 7.01
C LEU A 44 2.99 16.34 6.00
N THR A 45 3.45 17.56 6.33
CA THR A 45 3.39 18.71 5.40
C THR A 45 4.53 18.80 4.38
N SER A 46 5.54 17.93 4.48
CA SER A 46 6.57 17.82 3.44
C SER A 46 5.87 17.32 2.18
N GLY A 47 5.64 18.20 1.20
CA GLY A 47 4.67 18.07 0.08
C GLY A 47 4.79 16.87 -0.88
N SER A 48 5.57 15.86 -0.53
CA SER A 48 5.69 14.57 -1.22
C SER A 48 5.36 13.38 -0.32
N VAL A 49 4.85 13.60 0.90
CA VAL A 49 4.49 12.54 1.86
C VAL A 49 2.97 12.39 1.88
N TYR A 50 2.51 11.16 1.69
CA TYR A 50 1.11 10.79 1.85
C TYR A 50 0.92 10.11 3.21
N THR A 51 -0.18 10.41 3.89
CA THR A 51 -0.65 9.58 5.01
C THR A 51 -0.89 8.15 4.54
N LYS A 52 -0.99 7.19 5.49
CA LYS A 52 -1.36 5.82 5.16
C LYS A 52 -2.68 5.77 4.37
N GLY A 53 -3.70 6.50 4.83
CA GLY A 53 -5.01 6.53 4.17
C GLY A 53 -4.98 7.11 2.75
N GLU A 54 -4.17 8.14 2.51
CA GLU A 54 -3.98 8.67 1.15
C GLU A 54 -3.24 7.70 0.24
N SER A 55 -2.21 7.03 0.76
CA SER A 55 -1.42 6.04 0.01
C SER A 55 -2.28 4.84 -0.36
N ASP A 56 -3.03 4.30 0.61
CA ASP A 56 -3.91 3.16 0.41
C ASP A 56 -4.91 3.44 -0.72
N ASN A 57 -5.48 4.65 -0.77
CA ASN A 57 -6.45 5.07 -1.79
C ASN A 57 -5.86 5.35 -3.19
N ARG A 58 -4.54 5.56 -3.30
CA ARG A 58 -3.88 5.94 -4.57
C ARG A 58 -3.14 4.79 -5.21
N TYR A 59 -2.54 3.91 -4.42
CA TYR A 59 -1.58 2.93 -4.90
C TYR A 59 -2.13 1.50 -4.86
N VAL A 60 -1.65 0.69 -5.82
CA VAL A 60 -1.92 -0.75 -5.85
C VAL A 60 -1.20 -1.42 -4.70
N GLN A 61 -1.95 -2.06 -3.83
CA GLN A 61 -1.42 -2.78 -2.67
C GLN A 61 -1.29 -4.28 -2.95
N ASN A 62 -2.09 -4.80 -3.88
CA ASN A 62 -2.08 -6.21 -4.25
C ASN A 62 -2.67 -6.43 -5.65
N ILE A 63 -2.32 -7.56 -6.28
CA ILE A 63 -2.80 -7.98 -7.59
C ILE A 63 -3.19 -9.46 -7.52
N GLN A 64 -4.34 -9.82 -8.09
CA GLN A 64 -4.79 -11.21 -8.15
C GLN A 64 -5.59 -11.51 -9.41
N ARG A 65 -5.85 -12.80 -9.62
CA ARG A 65 -6.85 -13.26 -10.59
C ARG A 65 -8.20 -13.34 -9.89
N GLY A 66 -9.25 -12.78 -10.49
CA GLY A 66 -10.62 -12.91 -9.99
C GLY A 66 -11.18 -14.32 -10.18
N ALA A 67 -12.48 -14.49 -9.97
CA ALA A 67 -13.15 -15.78 -10.15
C ALA A 67 -13.11 -16.26 -11.63
N PRO A 68 -13.07 -17.58 -11.88
CA PRO A 68 -13.16 -18.11 -13.24
C PRO A 68 -14.56 -17.93 -13.80
N VAL A 69 -14.63 -17.53 -15.07
CA VAL A 69 -15.87 -17.43 -15.83
C VAL A 69 -15.83 -18.41 -16.99
N TRP A 70 -16.93 -19.13 -17.15
CA TRP A 70 -17.13 -20.16 -18.17
C TRP A 70 -18.26 -19.70 -19.11
N PRO A 71 -17.95 -19.23 -20.32
CA PRO A 71 -18.97 -18.77 -21.27
C PRO A 71 -19.75 -19.92 -21.94
N GLY A 72 -19.41 -21.18 -21.63
CA GLY A 72 -19.97 -22.36 -22.27
C GLY A 72 -19.16 -22.81 -23.47
N LYS A 73 -19.71 -23.76 -24.21
CA LYS A 73 -19.08 -24.34 -25.40
C LYS A 73 -19.11 -23.34 -26.55
N VAL A 74 -17.99 -23.20 -27.23
CA VAL A 74 -17.87 -22.45 -28.49
C VAL A 74 -17.28 -23.35 -29.58
N ASP A 75 -17.31 -22.86 -30.81
CA ASP A 75 -16.54 -23.40 -31.92
C ASP A 75 -15.04 -23.02 -31.80
N GLU A 76 -14.15 -23.71 -32.53
CA GLU A 76 -12.70 -23.48 -32.51
C GLU A 76 -12.31 -22.10 -33.06
N TYR A 77 -13.17 -21.52 -33.91
CA TYR A 77 -13.10 -20.13 -34.35
C TYR A 77 -13.85 -19.17 -33.40
N GLY A 78 -14.01 -19.57 -32.13
CA GLY A 78 -14.63 -18.79 -31.06
C GLY A 78 -14.06 -17.37 -30.93
N PRO A 79 -14.62 -16.53 -30.02
CA PRO A 79 -14.36 -15.09 -30.04
C PRO A 79 -12.86 -14.79 -30.07
N ALA A 80 -12.46 -13.87 -30.95
CA ALA A 80 -11.06 -13.59 -31.26
C ALA A 80 -10.26 -13.08 -30.04
N GLU A 81 -10.94 -12.69 -28.96
CA GLU A 81 -10.33 -12.10 -27.77
C GLU A 81 -11.10 -12.49 -26.49
N ALA A 82 -10.39 -12.57 -25.37
CA ALA A 82 -11.01 -12.64 -24.06
C ALA A 82 -11.69 -11.29 -23.74
N PRO A 83 -12.73 -11.24 -22.88
CA PRO A 83 -13.33 -9.97 -22.48
C PRO A 83 -12.28 -9.00 -21.90
N ALA A 84 -12.51 -7.69 -22.06
CA ALA A 84 -11.59 -6.66 -21.58
C ALA A 84 -11.15 -6.90 -20.12
N GLY A 85 -9.85 -6.76 -19.87
CA GLY A 85 -9.26 -7.00 -18.55
C GLY A 85 -9.20 -8.47 -18.12
N CYS A 86 -9.65 -9.41 -18.95
CA CYS A 86 -9.57 -10.84 -18.69
C CYS A 86 -8.46 -11.50 -19.50
N PHE A 87 -8.00 -12.65 -19.02
CA PHE A 87 -7.07 -13.51 -19.74
C PHE A 87 -7.50 -14.97 -19.61
N LEU A 88 -7.15 -15.76 -20.62
CA LEU A 88 -7.44 -17.19 -20.64
C LEU A 88 -6.65 -17.89 -19.54
N THR A 89 -7.31 -18.78 -18.80
CA THR A 89 -6.65 -19.60 -17.77
C THR A 89 -6.80 -21.10 -18.01
N GLN A 90 -7.64 -21.46 -18.98
CA GLN A 90 -7.85 -22.83 -19.40
C GLN A 90 -8.46 -22.85 -20.81
N ALA A 91 -8.04 -23.82 -21.61
CA ALA A 91 -8.70 -24.22 -22.85
C ALA A 91 -8.73 -25.75 -22.91
N ARG A 92 -9.85 -26.33 -23.36
CA ARG A 92 -10.02 -27.77 -23.56
C ARG A 92 -10.88 -28.03 -24.79
N HIS A 93 -10.41 -28.93 -25.64
CA HIS A 93 -11.23 -29.51 -26.71
C HIS A 93 -12.36 -30.36 -26.09
N ASP A 94 -13.56 -30.23 -26.65
CA ASP A 94 -14.70 -31.08 -26.32
C ASP A 94 -14.68 -32.33 -27.22
N PRO A 95 -14.36 -33.51 -26.65
CA PRO A 95 -14.19 -34.74 -27.43
C PRO A 95 -15.47 -35.24 -28.12
N THR A 96 -16.62 -34.65 -27.82
CA THR A 96 -17.92 -35.02 -28.43
C THR A 96 -18.20 -34.32 -29.76
N THR A 97 -17.33 -33.39 -30.19
CA THR A 97 -17.52 -32.62 -31.41
C THR A 97 -16.22 -32.40 -32.16
N ALA A 98 -16.29 -32.31 -33.49
CA ALA A 98 -15.11 -32.07 -34.32
C ALA A 98 -14.35 -30.78 -33.96
N TYR A 99 -15.06 -29.72 -33.56
CA TYR A 99 -14.50 -28.38 -33.38
C TYR A 99 -14.89 -27.69 -32.06
N GLY A 100 -15.56 -28.40 -31.15
CA GLY A 100 -16.00 -27.79 -29.90
C GLY A 100 -14.84 -27.49 -28.97
N VAL A 101 -14.80 -26.28 -28.44
CA VAL A 101 -13.84 -25.86 -27.41
C VAL A 101 -14.59 -25.29 -26.22
N THR A 102 -14.08 -25.58 -25.03
CA THR A 102 -14.46 -24.92 -23.79
C THR A 102 -13.26 -24.20 -23.23
N PHE A 103 -13.47 -22.99 -22.71
CA PHE A 103 -12.39 -22.23 -22.10
C PHE A 103 -12.90 -21.50 -20.85
N ALA A 104 -11.96 -21.14 -19.98
CA ALA A 104 -12.22 -20.27 -18.84
C ALA A 104 -11.32 -19.05 -18.92
N TYR A 105 -11.91 -17.88 -18.69
CA TYR A 105 -11.15 -16.65 -18.50
C TYR A 105 -11.31 -16.14 -17.06
N ARG A 106 -10.35 -15.34 -16.62
CA ARG A 106 -10.36 -14.69 -15.31
C ARG A 106 -10.04 -13.22 -15.47
N PRO A 107 -10.74 -12.30 -14.79
CA PRO A 107 -10.35 -10.90 -14.76
C PRO A 107 -9.06 -10.72 -13.96
N LEU A 108 -8.17 -9.84 -14.42
CA LEU A 108 -7.08 -9.33 -13.61
C LEU A 108 -7.64 -8.26 -12.67
N GLN A 109 -7.35 -8.39 -11.38
CA GLN A 109 -7.85 -7.49 -10.34
C GLN A 109 -6.70 -6.88 -9.54
N MET A 110 -6.88 -5.63 -9.13
CA MET A 110 -5.97 -4.88 -8.27
C MET A 110 -6.68 -4.40 -7.01
N TRP A 111 -6.01 -4.44 -5.86
CA TRP A 111 -6.52 -3.86 -4.61
C TRP A 111 -6.01 -2.43 -4.47
N VAL A 112 -6.94 -1.47 -4.52
CA VAL A 112 -6.67 -0.03 -4.34
C VAL A 112 -7.79 0.57 -3.49
N GLY A 113 -7.42 1.40 -2.53
CA GLY A 113 -8.29 1.92 -1.48
C GLY A 113 -8.70 0.81 -0.53
N ASN A 114 -9.95 0.38 -0.64
CA ASN A 114 -10.55 -0.63 0.22
C ASN A 114 -11.36 -1.66 -0.57
N GLY A 115 -10.88 -2.02 -1.77
CA GLY A 115 -11.59 -3.00 -2.60
C GLY A 115 -10.81 -3.48 -3.81
N TRP A 116 -11.19 -4.67 -4.28
CA TRP A 116 -10.74 -5.21 -5.57
C TRP A 116 -11.40 -4.47 -6.72
N ARG A 117 -10.59 -4.04 -7.69
CA ARG A 117 -11.03 -3.42 -8.94
C ARG A 117 -10.59 -4.32 -10.09
N THR A 118 -11.50 -4.61 -11.02
CA THR A 118 -11.15 -5.25 -12.29
C THR A 118 -10.50 -4.22 -13.20
N ILE A 119 -9.40 -4.60 -13.83
CA ILE A 119 -8.71 -3.75 -14.81
C ILE A 119 -9.60 -3.63 -16.06
N ASN A 120 -9.76 -2.44 -16.62
CA ASN A 120 -10.35 -2.28 -17.95
C ASN A 120 -9.27 -2.57 -18.99
N GLY A 121 -9.60 -3.43 -19.96
CA GLY A 121 -8.74 -3.75 -21.11
C GLY A 121 -8.64 -2.60 -22.09
#